data_AF-A0A7M4E250-F1
#
_entry.id   AF-A0A7M4E250-F1
#
_cell.length_a   1.000
_cell.length_b   1.000
_cell.length_c   1.000
_cell.angle_alpha   90.00
_cell.angle_beta   90.00
_cell.angle_gamma   90.00
#
_symmetry.space_group_name_H-M   'P 1'
#
loop_
_entity.id
_entity.type
_entity.pdbx_description
1 polymer ?
#
loop_
_entity_poly.entity_id
_entity_poly.type
_entity_poly.pdbx_seq_one_letter_code
_entity_poly.pdbx_strand_id
1 'polypeptide(L)'
;MNRKAFREAIKPGWHYFGRKMDTADFEWAMWFSSFRNFIIFALSGHVLFAKVCSMIVPQHRSVVYMLYGMLAVLGTMGTSYLMIILTHCLVLYSVSLAKQKWLCFAAGLCSLASFKLEPFSMWQNGFVTGTFDLQDVLFYGGSGFTVMRCMSLALENCERQEGIYSIVDLLKYNFYLPFFFFGPVMTFDRFHAQVATSELRRKENEMWSIRVQALVHLGVIAAVDVFFHFFYILTLPSDLKFVSRLSDWALAGLAYSNLVYDWVKAAVMFGVINTISKLDHLDPPKPPKCITMLYVFAETFPTPAKTIATAPPRYVYDHIGEDHNNIVKELLATVSTFAITTLWLGPCEIVYIWSVCNCFGLNFELWVQKFFQRAPFASMEASMPEAMSRRIRGIFGAANFWAIILYNILALNSLDFALLVAKRIILTGFPTSTLSIWFITYCGVQLIKERERLQAIEEEKGDKEKTE
;
A
#
# COMPACT_ATOMS: atom_id res chain seq x y z
N MET A 1 14.42 13.57 -24.34
CA MET A 1 13.15 14.13 -24.86
C MET A 1 12.42 13.01 -25.58
N ASN A 2 11.45 12.35 -24.94
CA ASN A 2 10.67 11.30 -25.59
C ASN A 2 9.28 11.84 -25.97
N ARG A 3 9.22 12.75 -26.96
CA ARG A 3 7.95 13.34 -27.47
C ARG A 3 6.95 12.26 -27.90
N LYS A 4 7.46 11.08 -28.26
CA LYS A 4 6.68 9.89 -28.59
C LYS A 4 5.92 9.38 -27.35
N ALA A 5 6.61 9.16 -26.23
CA ALA A 5 5.98 8.74 -24.97
C ALA A 5 4.95 9.74 -24.44
N PHE A 6 5.23 11.06 -24.51
CA PHE A 6 4.26 12.09 -24.11
C PHE A 6 2.99 12.06 -24.98
N ARG A 7 3.14 11.83 -26.29
CA ARG A 7 2.01 11.76 -27.22
C ARG A 7 1.22 10.44 -27.07
N GLU A 8 1.90 9.35 -26.72
CA GLU A 8 1.28 8.05 -26.45
C GLU A 8 0.49 8.04 -25.14
N ALA A 9 0.93 8.81 -24.14
CA ALA A 9 0.26 8.97 -22.86
C ALA A 9 -1.03 9.82 -22.93
N ILE A 10 -1.22 10.60 -24.00
CA ILE A 10 -2.41 11.45 -24.17
C ILE A 10 -3.33 10.88 -25.25
N LYS A 11 -4.51 10.41 -24.86
CA LYS A 11 -5.52 9.83 -25.77
C LYS A 11 -6.72 10.76 -25.96
N PRO A 12 -7.49 10.63 -27.05
CA PRO A 12 -8.79 11.30 -27.14
C PRO A 12 -9.68 10.84 -25.98
N GLY A 13 -10.20 11.80 -25.21
CA GLY A 13 -11.11 11.55 -24.10
C GLY A 13 -12.56 11.47 -24.57
N TRP A 14 -13.51 11.87 -23.72
CA TRP A 14 -14.93 11.76 -24.04
C TRP A 14 -15.33 12.50 -25.33
N HIS A 15 -16.04 11.78 -26.22
CA HIS A 15 -16.52 12.31 -27.51
C HIS A 15 -17.36 13.59 -27.37
N TYR A 16 -18.09 13.74 -26.26
CA TYR A 16 -18.95 14.91 -26.00
C TYR A 16 -18.20 16.20 -25.66
N PHE A 17 -17.00 16.11 -25.08
CA PHE A 17 -16.23 17.29 -24.66
C PHE A 17 -15.04 17.58 -25.57
N GLY A 18 -14.70 16.67 -26.49
CA GLY A 18 -13.60 16.84 -27.46
C GLY A 18 -12.22 17.05 -26.83
N ARG A 19 -12.09 16.81 -25.52
CA ARG A 19 -10.83 16.97 -24.78
C ARG A 19 -10.03 15.68 -24.78
N LYS A 20 -8.72 15.85 -24.67
CA LYS A 20 -7.79 14.74 -24.48
C LYS A 20 -7.74 14.35 -23.00
N MET A 21 -7.29 13.13 -22.74
CA MET A 21 -7.21 12.54 -21.41
C MET A 21 -5.79 12.06 -21.14
N ASP A 22 -5.32 12.25 -19.91
CA ASP A 22 -4.12 11.63 -19.38
C ASP A 22 -4.36 10.12 -19.18
N THR A 23 -3.57 9.30 -19.89
CA THR A 23 -3.63 7.84 -19.85
C THR A 23 -2.26 7.24 -19.50
N ALA A 24 -1.39 8.02 -18.86
CA ALA A 24 -0.06 7.57 -18.46
C ALA A 24 -0.10 6.41 -17.45
N ASP A 25 -1.15 6.33 -16.62
CA ASP A 25 -1.33 5.21 -15.70
C ASP A 25 -2.03 4.02 -16.35
N PHE A 26 -1.23 3.03 -16.70
CA PHE A 26 -1.71 1.79 -17.29
C PHE A 26 -2.58 0.96 -16.34
N GLU A 27 -2.29 0.96 -15.04
CA GLU A 27 -3.08 0.21 -14.06
C GLU A 27 -4.45 0.87 -13.89
N TRP A 28 -4.52 2.21 -13.81
CA TRP A 28 -5.81 2.90 -13.70
C TRP A 28 -6.66 2.78 -14.96
N ALA A 29 -6.02 2.68 -16.14
CA ALA A 29 -6.72 2.44 -17.39
C ALA A 29 -7.53 1.14 -17.40
N MET A 30 -7.26 0.18 -16.50
CA MET A 30 -8.03 -1.07 -16.37
C MET A 30 -9.53 -0.83 -16.12
N TRP A 31 -9.91 0.29 -15.48
CA TRP A 31 -11.31 0.64 -15.21
C TRP A 31 -12.09 1.05 -16.46
N PHE A 32 -11.39 1.48 -17.52
CA PHE A 32 -12.00 2.07 -18.71
C PHE A 32 -11.70 1.29 -20.00
N SER A 33 -10.86 0.26 -19.94
CA SER A 33 -10.54 -0.60 -21.08
C SER A 33 -11.37 -1.89 -21.08
N SER A 34 -11.17 -2.72 -22.10
CA SER A 34 -11.76 -4.08 -22.19
C SER A 34 -11.42 -4.96 -20.98
N PHE A 35 -10.37 -4.63 -20.21
CA PHE A 35 -9.98 -5.32 -18.97
C PHE A 35 -11.06 -5.26 -17.89
N ARG A 36 -11.80 -4.16 -17.82
CA ARG A 36 -12.93 -4.00 -16.91
C ARG A 36 -13.88 -5.19 -17.01
N ASN A 37 -14.16 -5.68 -18.21
CA ASN A 37 -15.11 -6.77 -18.41
C ASN A 37 -14.61 -8.08 -17.78
N PHE A 38 -13.31 -8.39 -17.91
CA PHE A 38 -12.71 -9.58 -17.27
C PHE A 38 -12.70 -9.46 -15.75
N ILE A 39 -12.34 -8.29 -15.22
CA ILE A 39 -12.30 -8.05 -13.76
C ILE A 39 -13.69 -8.12 -13.16
N ILE A 40 -14.67 -7.44 -13.78
CA ILE A 40 -16.07 -7.49 -13.35
C ILE A 40 -16.57 -8.93 -13.44
N PHE A 41 -16.28 -9.66 -14.52
CA PHE A 41 -16.69 -11.05 -14.65
C PHE A 41 -16.12 -11.95 -13.55
N ALA A 42 -14.80 -11.87 -13.30
CA ALA A 42 -14.14 -12.68 -12.27
C ALA A 42 -14.63 -12.32 -10.84
N LEU A 43 -14.76 -11.03 -10.52
CA LEU A 43 -15.20 -10.60 -9.19
C LEU A 43 -16.70 -10.81 -8.95
N SER A 44 -17.55 -10.53 -9.95
CA SER A 44 -18.99 -10.81 -9.82
C SER A 44 -19.27 -12.30 -9.80
N GLY A 45 -18.54 -13.10 -10.58
CA GLY A 45 -18.60 -14.55 -10.53
C GLY A 45 -18.18 -15.10 -9.17
N HIS A 46 -17.10 -14.55 -8.57
CA HIS A 46 -16.70 -14.89 -7.20
C HIS A 46 -17.82 -14.61 -6.21
N VAL A 47 -18.38 -13.40 -6.20
CA VAL A 47 -19.47 -13.02 -5.28
C VAL A 47 -20.70 -13.89 -5.46
N LEU A 48 -21.11 -14.16 -6.70
CA LEU A 48 -22.29 -14.98 -6.97
C LEU A 48 -22.06 -16.43 -6.52
N PHE A 49 -20.91 -17.01 -6.87
CA PHE A 49 -20.57 -18.38 -6.51
C PHE A 49 -20.39 -18.54 -5.00
N ALA A 50 -19.67 -17.61 -4.37
CA ALA A 50 -19.54 -17.51 -2.92
C ALA A 50 -20.91 -17.44 -2.22
N LYS A 51 -21.84 -16.64 -2.76
CA LYS A 51 -23.18 -16.49 -2.19
C LYS A 51 -24.02 -17.77 -2.32
N VAL A 52 -24.03 -18.39 -3.50
CA VAL A 52 -24.75 -19.64 -3.73
C VAL A 52 -24.19 -20.76 -2.84
N CYS A 53 -22.87 -20.90 -2.79
CA CYS A 53 -22.24 -21.95 -1.99
C CYS A 53 -22.36 -21.71 -0.47
N SER A 54 -22.33 -20.46 0.00
CA SER A 54 -22.57 -20.18 1.42
C SER A 54 -24.01 -20.50 1.85
N MET A 55 -24.98 -20.48 0.93
CA MET A 55 -26.34 -20.93 1.21
C MET A 55 -26.48 -22.46 1.23
N ILE A 56 -25.75 -23.17 0.36
CA ILE A 56 -25.88 -24.63 0.21
C ILE A 56 -24.97 -25.39 1.19
N VAL A 57 -23.70 -24.96 1.32
CA VAL A 57 -22.65 -25.65 2.08
C VAL A 57 -21.79 -24.64 2.87
N PRO A 58 -22.35 -24.01 3.93
CA PRO A 58 -21.66 -22.95 4.68
C PRO A 58 -20.33 -23.42 5.31
N GLN A 59 -20.25 -24.70 5.70
CA GLN A 59 -19.06 -25.29 6.33
C GLN A 59 -17.85 -25.40 5.38
N HIS A 60 -18.06 -25.47 4.07
CA HIS A 60 -16.99 -25.65 3.07
C HIS A 60 -16.71 -24.39 2.23
N ARG A 61 -17.22 -23.23 2.64
CA ARG A 61 -17.06 -21.94 1.93
C ARG A 61 -15.61 -21.62 1.57
N SER A 62 -14.66 -21.94 2.46
CA SER A 62 -13.25 -21.66 2.25
C SER A 62 -12.65 -22.43 1.06
N VAL A 63 -13.09 -23.68 0.90
CA VAL A 63 -12.64 -24.56 -0.19
C VAL A 63 -13.23 -24.06 -1.51
N VAL A 64 -14.47 -23.59 -1.47
CA VAL A 64 -15.12 -22.97 -2.62
C VAL A 64 -14.37 -21.72 -3.09
N TYR A 65 -13.99 -20.82 -2.16
CA TYR A 65 -13.20 -19.63 -2.50
C TYR A 65 -11.86 -20.00 -3.13
N MET A 66 -11.18 -21.00 -2.56
CA MET A 66 -9.93 -21.55 -3.10
C MET A 66 -10.10 -22.08 -4.52
N LEU A 67 -11.10 -22.95 -4.75
CA LEU A 67 -11.33 -23.56 -6.06
C LEU A 67 -11.68 -22.50 -7.11
N TYR A 68 -12.55 -21.55 -6.76
CA TYR A 68 -12.90 -20.46 -7.66
C TYR A 68 -11.68 -19.60 -7.98
N GLY A 69 -10.86 -19.24 -6.99
CA GLY A 69 -9.64 -18.47 -7.21
C GLY A 69 -8.60 -19.21 -8.06
N MET A 70 -8.42 -20.51 -7.86
CA MET A 70 -7.55 -21.33 -8.72
C MET A 70 -8.04 -21.37 -10.16
N LEU A 71 -9.35 -21.53 -10.38
CA LEU A 71 -9.97 -21.52 -11.71
C LEU A 71 -9.86 -20.13 -12.37
N ALA A 72 -10.07 -19.06 -11.61
CA ALA A 72 -9.92 -17.70 -12.10
C ALA A 72 -8.47 -17.42 -12.52
N VAL A 73 -7.49 -17.78 -11.67
CA VAL A 73 -6.06 -17.64 -11.99
C VAL A 73 -5.70 -18.47 -13.23
N LEU A 74 -6.18 -19.71 -13.32
CA LEU A 74 -5.99 -20.57 -14.49
C LEU A 74 -6.56 -19.94 -15.76
N GLY A 75 -7.77 -19.38 -15.69
CA GLY A 75 -8.44 -18.74 -16.82
C GLY A 75 -7.79 -17.42 -17.24
N THR A 76 -7.20 -16.67 -16.31
CA THR A 76 -6.58 -15.36 -16.59
C THR A 76 -5.10 -15.42 -16.96
N MET A 77 -4.32 -16.28 -16.29
CA MET A 77 -2.85 -16.34 -16.38
C MET A 77 -2.35 -17.65 -17.01
N GLY A 78 -3.23 -18.62 -17.25
CA GLY A 78 -2.87 -19.92 -17.82
C GLY A 78 -2.27 -20.91 -16.82
N THR A 79 -1.98 -22.11 -17.32
CA THR A 79 -1.49 -23.25 -16.55
C THR A 79 -0.07 -23.02 -16.01
N SER A 80 0.82 -22.44 -16.83
CA SER A 80 2.22 -22.21 -16.44
C SER A 80 2.33 -21.36 -15.18
N TYR A 81 1.59 -20.24 -15.12
CA TYR A 81 1.60 -19.36 -13.96
C TYR A 81 1.06 -20.06 -12.71
N LEU A 82 -0.07 -20.76 -12.83
CA LEU A 82 -0.64 -21.52 -11.72
C LEU A 82 0.36 -22.55 -11.17
N MET A 83 1.07 -23.27 -12.05
CA MET A 83 2.08 -24.25 -11.65
C MET A 83 3.28 -23.61 -10.95
N ILE A 84 3.74 -22.45 -11.41
CA ILE A 84 4.81 -21.69 -10.74
C ILE A 84 4.36 -21.32 -9.31
N ILE A 85 3.18 -20.72 -9.17
CA ILE A 85 2.63 -20.31 -7.87
C ILE A 85 2.46 -21.50 -6.93
N LEU A 86 1.91 -22.62 -7.42
CA LEU A 86 1.75 -23.86 -6.62
C LEU A 86 3.09 -24.45 -6.20
N THR A 87 4.11 -24.40 -7.06
CA THR A 87 5.46 -24.88 -6.74
C THR A 87 6.07 -24.06 -5.60
N HIS A 88 6.00 -22.74 -5.66
CA HIS A 88 6.47 -21.88 -4.57
C HIS A 88 5.68 -22.08 -3.28
N CYS A 89 4.36 -22.27 -3.35
CA CYS A 89 3.55 -22.63 -2.18
C CYS A 89 4.02 -23.95 -1.56
N LEU A 90 4.29 -24.97 -2.36
CA LEU A 90 4.74 -26.29 -1.89
C LEU A 90 6.13 -26.21 -1.24
N VAL A 91 7.07 -25.49 -1.85
CA VAL A 91 8.44 -25.31 -1.33
C VAL A 91 8.40 -24.57 0.00
N LEU A 92 7.71 -23.42 0.07
CA LEU A 92 7.62 -22.63 1.30
C LEU A 92 6.85 -23.37 2.41
N TYR A 93 5.80 -24.12 2.05
CA TYR A 93 5.11 -24.98 2.99
C TYR A 93 6.03 -26.08 3.54
N SER A 94 6.79 -26.76 2.67
CA SER A 94 7.73 -27.81 3.10
C SER A 94 8.79 -27.26 4.05
N VAL A 95 9.32 -26.07 3.78
CA VAL A 95 10.23 -25.35 4.69
C VAL A 95 9.55 -25.03 6.03
N SER A 96 8.28 -24.64 6.02
CA SER A 96 7.53 -24.34 7.24
C SER A 96 7.35 -25.52 8.18
N LEU A 97 7.44 -26.76 7.68
CA LEU A 97 7.36 -27.98 8.49
C LEU A 97 8.56 -28.14 9.42
N ALA A 98 9.71 -27.55 9.07
CA ALA A 98 10.90 -27.56 9.92
C ALA A 98 10.74 -26.68 11.19
N LYS A 99 9.71 -25.82 11.25
CA LYS A 99 9.45 -24.87 12.34
C LYS A 99 10.65 -23.97 12.72
N GLN A 100 11.56 -23.74 11.77
CA GLN A 100 12.72 -22.85 11.96
C GLN A 100 12.44 -21.48 11.35
N LYS A 101 12.31 -20.44 12.19
CA LYS A 101 11.96 -19.08 11.75
C LYS A 101 12.96 -18.52 10.72
N TRP A 102 14.27 -18.67 10.97
CA TRP A 102 15.29 -18.18 10.04
C TRP A 102 15.24 -18.86 8.67
N LEU A 103 14.96 -20.17 8.64
CA LEU A 103 14.82 -20.92 7.39
C LEU A 103 13.58 -20.45 6.60
N CYS A 104 12.46 -20.18 7.29
CA CYS A 104 11.26 -19.63 6.67
C CYS A 104 11.52 -18.23 6.08
N PHE A 105 12.26 -17.38 6.78
CA PHE A 105 12.68 -16.08 6.26
C PHE A 105 13.60 -16.20 5.06
N ALA A 106 14.65 -17.03 5.14
CA ALA A 106 15.59 -17.23 4.06
C ALA A 106 14.90 -17.78 2.81
N ALA A 107 14.06 -18.82 2.95
CA ALA A 107 13.31 -19.38 1.84
C ALA A 107 12.31 -18.38 1.24
N GLY A 108 11.61 -17.62 2.08
CA GLY A 108 10.69 -16.57 1.63
C GLY A 108 11.40 -15.46 0.85
N LEU A 109 12.53 -14.98 1.35
CA LEU A 109 13.33 -13.95 0.67
C LEU A 109 13.95 -14.47 -0.63
N CYS A 110 14.44 -15.72 -0.66
CA CYS A 110 14.93 -16.35 -1.89
C CYS A 110 13.80 -16.52 -2.93
N SER A 111 12.61 -16.93 -2.51
CA SER A 111 11.43 -17.04 -3.38
C SER A 111 11.04 -15.66 -3.93
N LEU A 112 10.97 -14.63 -3.08
CA LEU A 112 10.70 -13.26 -3.50
C LEU A 112 11.76 -12.74 -4.48
N ALA A 113 13.04 -12.99 -4.19
CA ALA A 113 14.16 -12.64 -5.05
C ALA A 113 14.06 -13.32 -6.42
N SER A 114 13.60 -14.58 -6.48
CA SER A 114 13.42 -15.28 -7.76
C SER A 114 12.42 -14.59 -8.70
N PHE A 115 11.40 -13.92 -8.14
CA PHE A 115 10.39 -13.19 -8.91
C PHE A 115 10.77 -11.75 -9.22
N LYS A 116 11.75 -11.18 -8.53
CA LYS A 116 12.06 -9.73 -8.59
C LYS A 116 13.45 -9.43 -9.13
N LEU A 117 14.36 -10.41 -9.14
CA LEU A 117 15.72 -10.29 -9.65
C LEU A 117 15.88 -11.01 -10.99
N GLU A 118 16.58 -10.35 -11.90
CA GLU A 118 17.07 -10.96 -13.13
C GLU A 118 18.28 -11.86 -12.85
N PRO A 119 18.46 -12.99 -13.58
CA PRO A 119 17.68 -13.43 -14.76
C PRO A 119 16.45 -14.29 -14.43
N PHE A 120 16.21 -14.60 -13.15
CA PHE A 120 15.17 -15.55 -12.75
C PHE A 120 13.75 -15.04 -13.00
N SER A 121 13.53 -13.73 -12.84
CA SER A 121 12.26 -13.07 -13.16
C SER A 121 11.87 -13.28 -14.63
N MET A 122 12.76 -12.92 -15.57
CA MET A 122 12.51 -13.12 -17.00
C MET A 122 12.32 -14.59 -17.36
N TRP A 123 13.09 -15.50 -16.76
CA TRP A 123 12.93 -16.93 -17.01
C TRP A 123 11.55 -17.46 -16.56
N GLN A 124 11.08 -17.07 -15.37
CA GLN A 124 9.76 -17.46 -14.87
C GLN A 124 8.63 -16.82 -15.67
N ASN A 125 8.73 -15.53 -16.00
CA ASN A 125 7.74 -14.84 -16.82
C ASN A 125 7.69 -15.41 -18.26
N GLY A 126 8.82 -15.85 -18.80
CA GLY A 126 8.91 -16.44 -20.14
C GLY A 126 8.08 -17.72 -20.32
N PHE A 127 7.71 -18.42 -19.25
CA PHE A 127 6.78 -19.56 -19.33
C PHE A 127 5.31 -19.16 -19.42
N VAL A 128 4.98 -17.93 -19.05
CA VAL A 128 3.62 -17.41 -19.07
C VAL A 128 3.36 -16.81 -20.46
N THR A 129 2.81 -17.62 -21.37
CA THR A 129 2.61 -17.26 -22.78
C THR A 129 1.25 -16.61 -23.04
N GLY A 130 0.76 -15.79 -22.10
CA GLY A 130 -0.47 -15.04 -22.29
C GLY A 130 -0.28 -13.84 -23.22
N THR A 131 -1.38 -13.43 -23.86
CA THR A 131 -1.43 -12.29 -24.81
C THR A 131 -2.07 -11.05 -24.18
N PHE A 132 -2.15 -10.99 -22.85
CA PHE A 132 -2.89 -9.97 -22.12
C PHE A 132 -1.98 -8.85 -21.64
N ASP A 133 -2.30 -7.60 -21.97
CA ASP A 133 -1.38 -6.47 -21.67
C ASP A 133 -1.12 -6.26 -20.16
N LEU A 134 -2.02 -6.70 -19.27
CA LEU A 134 -1.83 -6.60 -17.80
C LEU A 134 -1.08 -7.80 -17.20
N GLN A 135 -0.64 -8.76 -18.01
CA GLN A 135 -0.03 -10.00 -17.52
C GLN A 135 1.16 -9.72 -16.61
N ASP A 136 2.06 -8.83 -17.00
CA ASP A 136 3.25 -8.52 -16.20
C ASP A 136 2.86 -7.95 -14.83
N VAL A 137 1.90 -7.00 -14.80
CA VAL A 137 1.42 -6.39 -13.55
C VAL A 137 0.79 -7.45 -12.64
N LEU A 138 -0.06 -8.31 -13.19
CA LEU A 138 -0.72 -9.39 -12.44
C LEU A 138 0.26 -10.48 -12.02
N PHE A 139 1.28 -10.75 -12.83
CA PHE A 139 2.37 -11.66 -12.52
C PHE A 139 3.14 -11.15 -11.30
N TYR A 140 3.63 -9.91 -11.33
CA TYR A 140 4.40 -9.31 -10.23
C TYR A 140 3.56 -9.11 -8.96
N GLY A 141 2.31 -8.64 -9.10
CA GLY A 141 1.39 -8.49 -7.98
C GLY A 141 1.06 -9.83 -7.33
N GLY A 142 0.54 -10.78 -8.12
CA GLY A 142 0.10 -12.08 -7.62
C GLY A 142 1.23 -12.95 -7.07
N SER A 143 2.42 -12.93 -7.70
CA SER A 143 3.60 -13.66 -7.18
C SER A 143 4.12 -13.01 -5.90
N GLY A 144 4.27 -11.69 -5.88
CA GLY A 144 4.71 -10.94 -4.70
C GLY A 144 3.80 -11.17 -3.51
N PHE A 145 2.48 -10.98 -3.66
CA PHE A 145 1.52 -11.21 -2.58
C PHE A 145 1.43 -12.68 -2.17
N THR A 146 1.63 -13.63 -3.10
CA THR A 146 1.71 -15.04 -2.76
C THR A 146 2.86 -15.34 -1.80
N VAL A 147 4.07 -14.89 -2.12
CA VAL A 147 5.24 -15.14 -1.27
C VAL A 147 5.03 -14.55 0.13
N MET A 148 4.48 -13.33 0.22
CA MET A 148 4.17 -12.69 1.50
C MET A 148 3.18 -13.50 2.35
N ARG A 149 2.15 -14.09 1.73
CA ARG A 149 1.16 -14.95 2.39
C ARG A 149 1.77 -16.28 2.82
N CYS A 150 2.56 -16.93 1.96
CA CYS A 150 3.30 -18.13 2.33
C CYS A 150 4.25 -17.89 3.51
N MET A 151 4.95 -16.75 3.53
CA MET A 151 5.80 -16.36 4.66
C MET A 151 5.00 -16.14 5.95
N SER A 152 3.84 -15.48 5.88
CA SER A 152 2.96 -15.28 7.05
C SER A 152 2.57 -16.62 7.68
N LEU A 153 2.09 -17.56 6.87
CA LEU A 153 1.75 -18.91 7.36
C LEU A 153 2.97 -19.62 7.93
N ALA A 154 4.11 -19.56 7.24
CA ALA A 154 5.32 -20.26 7.67
C ALA A 154 5.82 -19.77 9.04
N LEU A 155 5.80 -18.46 9.28
CA LEU A 155 6.21 -17.86 10.55
C LEU A 155 5.23 -18.18 11.67
N GLU A 156 3.93 -18.09 11.41
CA GLU A 156 2.89 -18.42 12.40
C GLU A 156 2.88 -19.92 12.73
N ASN A 157 3.20 -20.79 11.76
CA ASN A 157 3.37 -22.22 11.99
C ASN A 157 4.58 -22.54 12.89
N CYS A 158 5.63 -21.70 12.86
CA CYS A 158 6.77 -21.81 13.78
C CYS A 158 6.41 -21.41 15.21
N GLU A 159 5.47 -20.49 15.40
CA GLU A 159 5.04 -20.01 16.73
C GLU A 159 4.01 -20.93 17.39
N ARG A 160 3.36 -21.78 16.59
CA ARG A 160 2.34 -22.71 17.06
C ARG A 160 2.96 -23.88 17.85
N GLN A 161 2.57 -23.98 19.12
CA GLN A 161 3.02 -25.02 20.05
C GLN A 161 2.52 -26.42 19.65
N GLU A 162 1.24 -26.56 19.28
CA GLU A 162 0.63 -27.85 18.94
C GLU A 162 0.07 -27.90 17.51
N GLY A 163 0.44 -28.96 16.79
CA GLY A 163 -0.01 -29.20 15.41
C GLY A 163 0.75 -28.39 14.35
N ILE A 164 0.34 -28.61 13.11
CA ILE A 164 0.86 -27.96 11.89
C ILE A 164 -0.36 -27.59 11.05
N TYR A 165 -0.38 -26.41 10.46
CA TYR A 165 -1.41 -26.06 9.48
C TYR A 165 -1.30 -26.93 8.23
N SER A 166 -2.42 -27.27 7.60
CA SER A 166 -2.38 -28.10 6.40
C SER A 166 -1.98 -27.28 5.17
N ILE A 167 -1.43 -27.95 4.15
CA ILE A 167 -1.20 -27.32 2.83
C ILE A 167 -2.50 -26.77 2.23
N VAL A 168 -3.64 -27.40 2.53
CA VAL A 168 -4.95 -26.93 2.06
C VAL A 168 -5.30 -25.59 2.70
N ASP A 169 -4.90 -25.34 3.95
CA ASP A 169 -5.10 -24.04 4.59
C ASP A 169 -4.24 -22.94 3.97
N LEU A 170 -3.00 -23.27 3.56
CA LEU A 170 -2.17 -22.38 2.74
C LEU A 170 -2.85 -22.06 1.41
N LEU A 171 -3.38 -23.07 0.71
CA LEU A 171 -4.04 -22.86 -0.58
C LEU A 171 -5.33 -22.04 -0.45
N LYS A 172 -6.14 -22.25 0.61
CA LYS A 172 -7.31 -21.40 0.90
C LYS A 172 -6.92 -19.93 1.08
N TYR A 173 -5.84 -19.68 1.81
CA TYR A 173 -5.33 -18.34 2.06
C TYR A 173 -4.72 -17.71 0.80
N ASN A 174 -3.99 -18.50 0.01
CA ASN A 174 -3.32 -17.99 -1.17
C ASN A 174 -4.25 -17.81 -2.38
N PHE A 175 -5.26 -18.66 -2.56
CA PHE A 175 -6.20 -18.60 -3.68
C PHE A 175 -7.54 -17.92 -3.33
N TYR A 176 -7.57 -17.11 -2.28
CA TYR A 176 -8.68 -16.19 -2.08
C TYR A 176 -8.61 -15.05 -3.12
N LEU A 177 -9.45 -15.14 -4.16
CA LEU A 177 -9.37 -14.29 -5.36
C LEU A 177 -9.32 -12.78 -5.07
N PRO A 178 -10.16 -12.20 -4.18
CA PRO A 178 -10.11 -10.77 -3.93
C PRO A 178 -8.74 -10.29 -3.45
N PHE A 179 -8.02 -11.11 -2.67
CA PHE A 179 -6.67 -10.77 -2.20
C PHE A 179 -5.53 -11.30 -3.07
N PHE A 180 -5.81 -11.98 -4.18
CA PHE A 180 -4.78 -12.64 -4.97
C PHE A 180 -3.85 -11.65 -5.69
N PHE A 181 -4.41 -10.74 -6.50
CA PHE A 181 -3.61 -9.88 -7.38
C PHE A 181 -3.25 -8.51 -6.78
N PHE A 182 -4.20 -7.87 -6.11
CA PHE A 182 -4.07 -6.47 -5.65
C PHE A 182 -4.65 -6.22 -4.27
N GLY A 183 -5.00 -7.26 -3.49
CA GLY A 183 -5.62 -7.05 -2.19
C GLY A 183 -4.61 -6.85 -1.07
N PRO A 184 -5.06 -6.27 0.07
CA PRO A 184 -4.22 -6.13 1.24
C PRO A 184 -3.83 -7.49 1.81
N VAL A 185 -2.59 -7.61 2.32
CA VAL A 185 -2.12 -8.84 2.96
C VAL A 185 -2.65 -8.90 4.40
N MET A 186 -3.77 -9.57 4.59
CA MET A 186 -4.25 -9.94 5.93
C MET A 186 -3.40 -11.07 6.50
N THR A 187 -3.03 -11.06 7.78
CA THR A 187 -2.27 -12.15 8.43
C THR A 187 -3.03 -13.47 8.41
N PHE A 188 -2.30 -14.60 8.47
CA PHE A 188 -2.91 -15.92 8.26
C PHE A 188 -3.83 -16.30 9.42
N ASP A 189 -3.47 -16.00 10.66
CA ASP A 189 -4.29 -16.18 11.87
C ASP A 189 -5.68 -15.55 11.75
N ARG A 190 -5.75 -14.28 11.34
CA ARG A 190 -6.98 -13.51 11.18
C ARG A 190 -7.80 -14.06 10.03
N PHE A 191 -7.16 -14.41 8.91
CA PHE A 191 -7.84 -15.06 7.79
C PHE A 191 -8.43 -16.41 8.20
N HIS A 192 -7.62 -17.28 8.81
CA HIS A 192 -8.01 -18.62 9.22
C HIS A 192 -9.14 -18.59 10.25
N ALA A 193 -9.07 -17.71 11.26
CA ALA A 193 -10.12 -17.54 12.25
C ALA A 193 -11.44 -17.04 11.63
N GLN A 194 -11.37 -16.02 10.76
CA GLN A 194 -12.57 -15.47 10.12
C GLN A 194 -13.22 -16.44 9.15
N VAL A 195 -12.43 -17.27 8.45
CA VAL A 195 -12.91 -18.22 7.44
C VAL A 195 -13.45 -19.51 8.09
N ALA A 196 -12.95 -19.88 9.27
CA ALA A 196 -13.45 -21.03 10.04
C ALA A 196 -14.86 -20.81 10.65
N THR A 197 -15.30 -19.56 10.82
CA THR A 197 -16.61 -19.26 11.43
C THR A 197 -17.77 -19.75 10.54
N SER A 198 -18.60 -20.67 11.03
CA SER A 198 -19.78 -21.14 10.29
C SER A 198 -21.00 -20.24 10.44
N GLU A 199 -21.11 -19.51 11.55
CA GLU A 199 -22.23 -18.61 11.83
C GLU A 199 -22.02 -17.23 11.22
N LEU A 200 -22.72 -16.97 10.11
CA LEU A 200 -22.62 -15.71 9.39
C LEU A 200 -23.72 -14.74 9.82
N ARG A 201 -23.44 -13.93 10.83
CA ARG A 201 -24.32 -12.82 11.24
C ARG A 201 -23.76 -11.49 10.75
N ARG A 202 -24.56 -10.73 10.00
CA ARG A 202 -24.23 -9.34 9.63
C ARG A 202 -24.73 -8.39 10.70
N LYS A 203 -24.00 -7.30 10.92
CA LYS A 203 -24.47 -6.20 11.78
C LYS A 203 -25.62 -5.48 11.10
N GLU A 204 -26.55 -4.95 11.88
CA GLU A 204 -27.57 -4.03 11.37
C GLU A 204 -26.87 -2.86 10.68
N ASN A 205 -27.31 -2.50 9.47
CA ASN A 205 -26.71 -1.48 8.58
C ASN A 205 -25.39 -1.85 7.88
N GLU A 206 -24.83 -3.04 8.06
CA GLU A 206 -23.58 -3.41 7.37
C GLU A 206 -23.75 -3.44 5.85
N MET A 207 -24.88 -3.96 5.35
CA MET A 207 -25.19 -3.95 3.92
C MET A 207 -25.38 -2.55 3.34
N TRP A 208 -25.93 -1.63 4.13
CA TRP A 208 -26.03 -0.23 3.74
C TRP A 208 -24.65 0.39 3.62
N SER A 209 -23.78 0.16 4.62
CA SER A 209 -22.39 0.62 4.61
C SER A 209 -21.61 0.10 3.39
N ILE A 210 -21.75 -1.19 3.06
CA ILE A 210 -21.13 -1.79 1.86
C ILE A 210 -21.62 -1.11 0.57
N ARG A 211 -22.94 -0.86 0.44
CA ARG A 211 -23.50 -0.18 -0.73
C ARG A 211 -23.01 1.26 -0.85
N VAL A 212 -22.99 2.01 0.25
CA VAL A 212 -22.47 3.38 0.29
C VAL A 212 -21.00 3.40 -0.09
N GLN A 213 -20.18 2.48 0.46
CA GLN A 213 -18.76 2.36 0.10
C GLN A 213 -18.57 2.07 -1.39
N ALA A 214 -19.33 1.13 -1.96
CA ALA A 214 -19.29 0.84 -3.39
C ALA A 214 -19.63 2.07 -4.25
N LEU A 215 -20.69 2.81 -3.89
CA LEU A 215 -21.09 4.04 -4.61
C LEU A 215 -20.04 5.15 -4.48
N VAL A 216 -19.43 5.30 -3.31
CA VAL A 216 -18.33 6.25 -3.09
C VAL A 216 -17.14 5.90 -3.96
N HIS A 217 -16.73 4.63 -4.01
CA HIS A 217 -15.62 4.19 -4.87
C HIS A 217 -15.91 4.46 -6.36
N LEU A 218 -17.13 4.18 -6.83
CA LEU A 218 -17.54 4.52 -8.21
C LEU A 218 -17.51 6.03 -8.48
N GLY A 219 -17.98 6.83 -7.52
CA GLY A 219 -17.93 8.29 -7.60
C GLY A 219 -16.49 8.82 -7.66
N VAL A 220 -15.58 8.25 -6.87
CA VAL A 220 -14.14 8.60 -6.90
C VAL A 220 -13.50 8.22 -8.23
N ILE A 221 -13.80 7.03 -8.77
CA ILE A 221 -13.31 6.60 -10.09
C ILE A 221 -13.71 7.61 -11.17
N ALA A 222 -14.97 8.03 -11.18
CA ALA A 222 -15.46 9.04 -12.12
C ALA A 222 -14.83 10.42 -11.89
N ALA A 223 -14.64 10.84 -10.64
CA ALA A 223 -14.02 12.12 -10.32
C ALA A 223 -12.56 12.19 -10.77
N VAL A 224 -11.80 11.11 -10.57
CA VAL A 224 -10.41 11.00 -11.04
C VAL A 224 -10.35 11.01 -12.58
N ASP A 225 -11.28 10.31 -13.24
CA ASP A 225 -11.40 10.35 -14.70
C ASP A 225 -11.61 11.78 -15.20
N VAL A 226 -12.51 12.54 -14.55
CA VAL A 226 -12.68 13.97 -14.83
C VAL A 226 -11.35 14.70 -14.61
N PHE A 227 -10.66 14.54 -13.49
CA PHE A 227 -9.39 15.23 -13.25
C PHE A 227 -8.33 14.97 -14.34
N PHE A 228 -8.27 13.76 -14.89
CA PHE A 228 -7.36 13.40 -15.98
C PHE A 228 -7.66 14.10 -17.32
N HIS A 229 -8.87 14.59 -17.53
CA HIS A 229 -9.20 15.41 -18.70
C HIS A 229 -8.74 16.88 -18.57
N PHE A 230 -8.43 17.35 -17.36
CA PHE A 230 -8.11 18.77 -17.10
C PHE A 230 -6.66 18.99 -16.64
N PHE A 231 -6.14 18.16 -15.72
CA PHE A 231 -4.91 18.48 -14.99
C PHE A 231 -3.65 17.80 -15.53
N TYR A 232 -3.76 16.68 -16.25
CA TYR A 232 -2.62 15.93 -16.82
C TYR A 232 -1.51 15.65 -15.79
N ILE A 233 -1.92 15.23 -14.59
CA ILE A 233 -1.07 15.13 -13.38
C ILE A 233 0.13 14.21 -13.60
N LEU A 234 -0.02 13.14 -14.39
CA LEU A 234 0.98 12.10 -14.58
C LEU A 234 1.83 12.33 -15.84
N THR A 235 1.22 12.91 -16.87
CA THR A 235 1.92 13.20 -18.12
C THR A 235 2.83 14.43 -18.00
N LEU A 236 2.44 15.46 -17.24
CA LEU A 236 3.22 16.70 -17.11
C LEU A 236 4.65 16.50 -16.54
N PRO A 237 4.86 15.75 -15.44
CA PRO A 237 6.20 15.50 -14.89
C PRO A 237 7.20 14.91 -15.88
N SER A 238 6.71 14.20 -16.91
CA SER A 238 7.54 13.62 -17.96
C SER A 238 8.18 14.66 -18.90
N ASP A 239 7.66 15.89 -18.96
CA ASP A 239 8.26 17.00 -19.72
C ASP A 239 8.93 18.04 -18.81
N LEU A 240 10.16 17.73 -18.39
CA LEU A 240 10.98 18.62 -17.57
C LEU A 240 11.21 20.01 -18.18
N LYS A 241 11.18 20.16 -19.51
CA LYS A 241 11.35 21.47 -20.16
C LYS A 241 10.12 22.35 -19.97
N PHE A 242 8.94 21.74 -19.97
CA PHE A 242 7.70 22.46 -19.66
C PHE A 242 7.59 22.73 -18.16
N VAL A 243 7.83 21.71 -17.33
CA VAL A 243 7.76 21.80 -15.86
C VAL A 243 8.71 22.86 -15.31
N SER A 244 9.91 22.99 -15.86
CA SER A 244 10.87 24.04 -15.43
C SER A 244 10.39 25.47 -15.68
N ARG A 245 9.39 25.68 -16.55
CA ARG A 245 8.78 26.99 -16.83
C ARG A 245 7.54 27.29 -15.99
N LEU A 246 7.01 26.31 -15.26
CA LEU A 246 5.85 26.50 -14.38
C LEU A 246 6.20 27.48 -13.25
N SER A 247 5.20 28.14 -12.66
CA SER A 247 5.40 28.88 -11.42
C SER A 247 5.75 27.93 -10.27
N ASP A 248 6.44 28.41 -9.23
CA ASP A 248 6.79 27.58 -8.06
C ASP A 248 5.56 26.97 -7.40
N TRP A 249 4.46 27.72 -7.37
CA TRP A 249 3.16 27.30 -6.87
C TRP A 249 2.55 26.15 -7.67
N ALA A 250 2.55 26.26 -8.99
CA ALA A 250 2.05 25.21 -9.87
C ALA A 250 2.92 23.95 -9.79
N LEU A 251 4.24 24.13 -9.64
CA LEU A 251 5.17 23.02 -9.44
C LEU A 251 4.93 22.29 -8.12
N ALA A 252 4.77 23.02 -7.02
CA ALA A 252 4.43 22.47 -5.71
C ALA A 252 3.06 21.77 -5.73
N GLY A 253 2.07 22.36 -6.40
CA GLY A 253 0.75 21.76 -6.60
C GLY A 253 0.78 20.49 -7.45
N LEU A 254 1.59 20.46 -8.52
CA LEU A 254 1.78 19.27 -9.36
C LEU A 254 2.44 18.14 -8.58
N ALA A 255 3.48 18.47 -7.80
CA ALA A 255 4.16 17.55 -6.90
C ALA A 255 3.18 16.93 -5.88
N TYR A 256 2.44 17.77 -5.16
CA TYR A 256 1.43 17.32 -4.21
C TYR A 256 0.33 16.48 -4.86
N SER A 257 -0.18 16.90 -6.02
CA SER A 257 -1.27 16.21 -6.73
C SER A 257 -0.85 14.82 -7.23
N ASN A 258 0.41 14.63 -7.62
CA ASN A 258 0.95 13.32 -7.98
C ASN A 258 0.84 12.32 -6.83
N LEU A 259 1.24 12.76 -5.64
CA LEU A 259 1.21 11.93 -4.45
C LEU A 259 -0.21 11.66 -3.96
N VAL A 260 -1.10 12.66 -4.03
CA VAL A 260 -2.52 12.48 -3.71
C VAL A 260 -3.17 11.49 -4.66
N TYR A 261 -2.87 11.58 -5.97
CA TYR A 261 -3.37 10.63 -6.96
C TYR A 261 -2.91 9.20 -6.65
N ASP A 262 -1.62 9.00 -6.36
CA ASP A 262 -1.09 7.67 -5.99
C ASP A 262 -1.82 7.06 -4.77
N TRP A 263 -2.07 7.89 -3.75
CA TRP A 263 -2.89 7.46 -2.62
C TRP A 263 -4.34 7.14 -3.01
N VAL A 264 -4.99 7.98 -3.83
CA VAL A 264 -6.37 7.74 -4.29
C VAL A 264 -6.45 6.42 -5.07
N LYS A 265 -5.47 6.16 -5.93
CA LYS A 265 -5.35 4.92 -6.69
C LYS A 265 -5.32 3.71 -5.76
N ALA A 266 -4.41 3.69 -4.80
CA ALA A 266 -4.31 2.60 -3.82
C ALA A 266 -5.58 2.46 -2.97
N ALA A 267 -6.16 3.57 -2.52
CA ALA A 267 -7.38 3.58 -1.71
C ALA A 267 -8.60 3.01 -2.45
N VAL A 268 -8.72 3.28 -3.76
CA VAL A 268 -9.79 2.72 -4.60
C VAL A 268 -9.54 1.24 -4.89
N MET A 269 -8.31 0.85 -5.27
CA MET A 269 -7.98 -0.55 -5.55
C MET A 269 -8.24 -1.44 -4.33
N PHE A 270 -7.73 -1.05 -3.15
CA PHE A 270 -8.01 -1.77 -1.91
C PHE A 270 -9.46 -1.62 -1.47
N GLY A 271 -10.09 -0.48 -1.70
CA GLY A 271 -11.49 -0.21 -1.33
C GLY A 271 -12.48 -1.15 -2.03
N VAL A 272 -12.32 -1.34 -3.35
CA VAL A 272 -13.16 -2.26 -4.14
C VAL A 272 -13.00 -3.69 -3.63
N ILE A 273 -11.76 -4.13 -3.44
CA ILE A 273 -11.46 -5.48 -2.95
C ILE A 273 -11.99 -5.70 -1.53
N ASN A 274 -11.81 -4.71 -0.64
CA ASN A 274 -12.31 -4.76 0.73
C ASN A 274 -13.84 -4.81 0.78
N THR A 275 -14.51 -4.11 -0.13
CA THR A 275 -15.98 -4.15 -0.26
C THR A 275 -16.45 -5.57 -0.63
N ILE A 276 -15.73 -6.25 -1.52
CA ILE A 276 -16.01 -7.65 -1.89
C ILE A 276 -15.74 -8.59 -0.72
N SER A 277 -14.62 -8.43 -0.01
CA SER A 277 -14.31 -9.27 1.15
C SER A 277 -15.32 -9.12 2.28
N LYS A 278 -15.88 -7.92 2.49
CA LYS A 278 -16.99 -7.71 3.43
C LYS A 278 -18.28 -8.40 2.99
N LEU A 279 -18.54 -8.53 1.69
CA LEU A 279 -19.68 -9.33 1.20
C LEU A 279 -19.51 -10.82 1.57
N ASP A 280 -18.27 -11.31 1.61
CA ASP A 280 -17.91 -12.68 2.02
C ASP A 280 -17.84 -12.87 3.54
N HIS A 281 -18.23 -11.86 4.33
CA HIS A 281 -18.17 -11.83 5.80
C HIS A 281 -16.75 -11.88 6.36
N LEU A 282 -15.76 -11.43 5.58
CA LEU A 282 -14.42 -11.18 6.09
C LEU A 282 -14.33 -9.71 6.52
N ASP A 283 -13.56 -9.46 7.57
CA ASP A 283 -13.23 -8.13 8.01
C ASP A 283 -11.81 -7.79 7.51
N PRO A 284 -11.70 -7.10 6.36
CA PRO A 284 -10.42 -6.81 5.75
C PRO A 284 -9.63 -5.80 6.59
N PRO A 285 -8.32 -5.68 6.33
CA PRO A 285 -7.53 -4.66 6.97
C PRO A 285 -7.95 -3.23 6.57
N LYS A 286 -7.69 -2.27 7.47
CA LYS A 286 -8.07 -0.86 7.25
C LYS A 286 -7.29 -0.30 6.05
N PRO A 287 -7.90 0.56 5.22
CA PRO A 287 -7.19 1.23 4.14
C PRO A 287 -6.10 2.17 4.70
N PRO A 288 -5.08 2.51 3.89
CA PRO A 288 -4.02 3.41 4.32
C PRO A 288 -4.57 4.79 4.69
N LYS A 289 -3.98 5.42 5.72
CA LYS A 289 -4.26 6.82 6.06
C LYS A 289 -4.03 7.71 4.83
N CYS A 290 -4.80 8.78 4.71
CA CYS A 290 -4.63 9.73 3.61
C CYS A 290 -3.25 10.35 3.67
N ILE A 291 -2.53 10.36 2.54
CA ILE A 291 -1.17 10.92 2.49
C ILE A 291 -1.12 12.38 2.92
N THR A 292 -2.20 13.13 2.69
CA THR A 292 -2.29 14.53 3.11
C THR A 292 -2.32 14.69 4.63
N MET A 293 -2.62 13.62 5.37
CA MET A 293 -2.60 13.58 6.84
C MET A 293 -1.25 13.10 7.39
N LEU A 294 -0.31 12.66 6.55
CA LEU A 294 0.97 12.08 6.96
C LEU A 294 2.03 13.16 7.12
N TYR A 295 2.11 13.78 8.30
CA TYR A 295 3.14 14.77 8.63
C TYR A 295 4.31 14.19 9.47
N VAL A 296 4.30 12.87 9.68
CA VAL A 296 5.26 12.10 10.48
C VAL A 296 5.72 10.89 9.66
N PHE A 297 7.02 10.66 9.57
CA PHE A 297 7.59 9.54 8.80
C PHE A 297 7.15 8.18 9.35
N ALA A 298 7.03 8.06 10.68
CA ALA A 298 6.52 6.86 11.34
C ALA A 298 5.06 6.52 11.00
N GLU A 299 4.30 7.46 10.43
CA GLU A 299 2.96 7.22 9.89
C GLU A 299 2.94 7.01 8.37
N THR A 300 3.95 7.53 7.66
CA THR A 300 4.09 7.42 6.19
C THR A 300 4.38 6.00 5.78
N PHE A 301 5.33 5.41 6.49
CA PHE A 301 5.49 3.97 6.50
C PHE A 301 4.45 3.49 7.50
N PRO A 302 3.65 2.47 7.18
CA PRO A 302 3.02 1.72 8.23
C PRO A 302 4.18 1.29 9.12
N THR A 303 4.36 1.98 10.26
CA THR A 303 5.02 1.35 11.39
C THR A 303 4.36 -0.02 11.44
N PRO A 304 5.12 -1.11 11.30
CA PRO A 304 4.53 -2.44 11.16
C PRO A 304 3.56 -2.79 12.29
N ALA A 305 3.58 -2.00 13.37
CA ALA A 305 2.67 -1.99 14.50
C ALA A 305 1.22 -1.46 14.27
N LYS A 306 0.88 -0.61 13.28
CA LYS A 306 -0.43 0.12 13.31
C LYS A 306 -1.39 -0.04 12.11
N THR A 307 -0.96 -0.65 11.01
CA THR A 307 -1.90 -1.09 9.96
C THR A 307 -1.62 -2.55 9.66
N ILE A 308 -2.56 -3.41 10.06
CA ILE A 308 -2.67 -4.77 9.54
C ILE A 308 -2.63 -4.63 8.02
N ALA A 309 -1.55 -5.03 7.32
CA ALA A 309 -1.51 -5.23 5.86
C ALA A 309 -0.12 -5.58 5.28
N THR A 310 0.95 -5.78 6.07
CA THR A 310 2.19 -6.41 5.55
C THR A 310 2.83 -7.30 6.61
N ALA A 311 2.68 -8.62 6.45
CA ALA A 311 3.19 -9.62 7.39
C ALA A 311 4.73 -9.57 7.57
N PRO A 312 5.59 -9.57 6.53
CA PRO A 312 7.04 -9.67 6.75
C PRO A 312 7.70 -8.46 7.42
N PRO A 313 7.37 -7.19 7.11
CA PRO A 313 7.90 -6.02 7.81
C PRO A 313 7.65 -6.05 9.31
N ARG A 314 6.46 -6.49 9.75
CA ARG A 314 6.14 -6.59 11.18
C ARG A 314 6.91 -7.69 11.86
N TYR A 315 6.93 -8.87 11.25
CA TYR A 315 7.69 -9.97 11.80
C TYR A 315 9.20 -9.67 11.81
N VAL A 316 9.75 -8.92 10.86
CA VAL A 316 11.18 -8.58 10.82
C VAL A 316 11.51 -7.42 11.77
N TYR A 317 10.68 -6.38 11.80
CA TYR A 317 10.87 -5.23 12.66
C TYR A 317 10.73 -5.58 14.14
N ASP A 318 9.67 -6.31 14.51
CA ASP A 318 9.41 -6.70 15.89
C ASP A 318 10.41 -7.79 16.35
N HIS A 319 10.85 -8.68 15.43
CA HIS A 319 11.83 -9.72 15.76
C HIS A 319 13.25 -9.19 15.95
N ILE A 320 13.71 -8.25 15.10
CA ILE A 320 15.06 -7.67 15.21
C ILE A 320 15.08 -6.55 16.27
N GLY A 321 13.97 -5.83 16.42
CA GLY A 321 13.83 -4.72 17.35
C GLY A 321 13.72 -5.13 18.82
N GLU A 322 13.16 -6.32 19.09
CA GLU A 322 12.89 -6.84 20.44
C GLU A 322 12.25 -5.78 21.35
N ASP A 323 13.03 -5.18 22.27
CA ASP A 323 12.56 -4.20 23.25
C ASP A 323 12.55 -2.74 22.75
N HIS A 324 12.97 -2.48 21.50
CA HIS A 324 13.07 -1.13 20.87
C HIS A 324 13.84 -0.05 21.67
N ASN A 325 14.55 -0.44 22.73
CA ASN A 325 15.26 0.49 23.61
C ASN A 325 16.63 0.91 23.05
N ASN A 326 17.22 0.13 22.15
CA ASN A 326 18.55 0.38 21.60
C ASN A 326 18.47 0.97 20.18
N ILE A 327 19.06 2.15 20.00
CA ILE A 327 19.14 2.86 18.71
C ILE A 327 19.77 1.98 17.61
N VAL A 328 20.75 1.14 17.94
CA VAL A 328 21.40 0.26 16.96
C VAL A 328 20.49 -0.87 16.51
N LYS A 329 19.74 -1.48 17.44
CA LYS A 329 18.75 -2.52 17.10
C LYS A 329 17.60 -1.94 16.27
N GLU A 330 17.15 -0.74 16.62
CA GLU A 330 16.12 -0.01 15.88
C GLU A 330 16.59 0.37 14.46
N LEU A 331 17.83 0.83 14.32
CA LEU A 331 18.44 1.10 13.02
C LEU A 331 18.55 -0.18 12.18
N LEU A 332 19.00 -1.29 12.79
CA LEU A 332 19.08 -2.57 12.08
C LEU A 332 17.68 -3.04 11.63
N ALA A 333 16.68 -2.94 12.51
CA ALA A 333 15.30 -3.31 12.21
C ALA A 333 14.71 -2.47 11.06
N THR A 334 14.92 -1.15 11.08
CA THR A 334 14.47 -0.26 9.99
C THR A 334 15.19 -0.56 8.68
N VAL A 335 16.51 -0.70 8.69
CA VAL A 335 17.31 -1.04 7.50
C VAL A 335 16.88 -2.38 6.90
N SER A 336 16.72 -3.42 7.72
CA SER A 336 16.23 -4.73 7.26
C SER A 336 14.83 -4.65 6.67
N THR A 337 13.93 -3.88 7.27
CA THR A 337 12.56 -3.68 6.77
C THR A 337 12.56 -3.00 5.40
N PHE A 338 13.35 -1.94 5.24
CA PHE A 338 13.50 -1.23 3.97
C PHE A 338 14.21 -2.06 2.90
N ALA A 339 15.16 -2.93 3.28
CA ALA A 339 15.79 -3.86 2.36
C ALA A 339 14.80 -4.88 1.79
N ILE A 340 13.93 -5.45 2.63
CA ILE A 340 12.88 -6.38 2.19
C ILE A 340 11.84 -5.65 1.34
N THR A 341 11.47 -4.42 1.72
CA THR A 341 10.54 -3.59 0.94
C THR A 341 11.11 -3.25 -0.43
N THR A 342 12.41 -2.94 -0.52
CA THR A 342 13.13 -2.71 -1.79
C THR A 342 13.07 -3.94 -2.68
N LEU A 343 13.33 -5.13 -2.11
CA LEU A 343 13.24 -6.38 -2.84
C LEU A 343 11.82 -6.65 -3.35
N TRP A 344 10.81 -6.38 -2.52
CA TRP A 344 9.40 -6.57 -2.87
C TRP A 344 8.92 -5.62 -3.97
N LEU A 345 9.26 -4.34 -3.89
CA LEU A 345 8.92 -3.34 -4.91
C LEU A 345 9.59 -3.65 -6.25
N GLY A 346 10.77 -4.24 -6.21
CA GLY A 346 11.59 -4.51 -7.40
C GLY A 346 12.83 -3.61 -7.36
N PRO A 347 14.03 -4.19 -7.25
CA PRO A 347 15.25 -3.41 -7.08
C PRO A 347 15.61 -2.68 -8.39
N CYS A 348 15.48 -1.37 -8.37
CA CYS A 348 15.97 -0.47 -9.40
C CYS A 348 16.59 0.77 -8.74
N GLU A 349 17.38 1.53 -9.50
CA GLU A 349 18.09 2.72 -8.99
C GLU A 349 17.17 3.67 -8.23
N ILE A 350 15.97 3.93 -8.78
CA ILE A 350 14.98 4.81 -8.16
C ILE A 350 14.47 4.25 -6.83
N VAL A 351 14.16 2.95 -6.77
CA VAL A 351 13.67 2.29 -5.55
C VAL A 351 14.76 2.24 -4.48
N TYR A 352 16.03 2.06 -4.86
CA TYR A 352 17.14 2.14 -3.91
C TYR A 352 17.25 3.52 -3.27
N ILE A 353 17.24 4.58 -4.08
CA ILE A 353 17.32 5.95 -3.57
C ILE A 353 16.08 6.26 -2.71
N TRP A 354 14.89 5.89 -3.15
CA TRP A 354 13.65 6.02 -2.38
C TRP A 354 13.76 5.33 -1.01
N SER A 355 14.23 4.08 -0.98
CA SER A 355 14.38 3.29 0.24
C SER A 355 15.38 3.94 1.20
N VAL A 356 16.53 4.38 0.71
CA VAL A 356 17.55 5.06 1.52
C VAL A 356 17.03 6.38 2.09
N CYS A 357 16.40 7.22 1.26
CA CYS A 357 15.84 8.50 1.71
C CYS A 357 14.77 8.32 2.78
N ASN A 358 13.87 7.34 2.61
CA ASN A 358 12.80 7.09 3.56
C ASN A 358 13.28 6.40 4.84
N CYS A 359 14.22 5.47 4.74
CA CYS A 359 14.89 4.87 5.89
C CYS A 359 15.63 5.94 6.70
N PHE A 360 16.34 6.84 6.04
CA PHE A 360 16.99 7.98 6.68
C PHE A 360 15.97 8.92 7.31
N GLY A 361 14.88 9.28 6.61
CA GLY A 361 13.84 10.16 7.13
C GLY A 361 13.20 9.63 8.41
N LEU A 362 12.88 8.33 8.45
CA LEU A 362 12.33 7.66 9.63
C LEU A 362 13.32 7.66 10.81
N ASN A 363 14.57 7.24 10.57
CA ASN A 363 15.58 7.21 11.62
C ASN A 363 15.93 8.62 12.12
N PHE A 364 16.01 9.59 11.22
CA PHE A 364 16.26 10.98 11.56
C PHE A 364 15.14 11.54 12.44
N GLU A 365 13.88 11.28 12.11
CA GLU A 365 12.74 11.64 12.95
C GLU A 365 12.85 11.05 14.35
N LEU A 366 13.17 9.74 14.46
CA LEU A 366 13.37 9.06 15.74
C LEU A 366 14.54 9.64 16.55
N TRP A 367 15.66 9.94 15.90
CA TRP A 367 16.84 10.53 16.54
C TRP A 367 16.55 11.94 17.04
N VAL A 368 15.83 12.74 16.25
CA VAL A 368 15.41 14.09 16.64
C VAL A 368 14.46 14.02 17.83
N GLN A 369 13.49 13.09 17.84
CA GLN A 369 12.62 12.87 18.99
C GLN A 369 13.43 12.48 20.25
N LYS A 370 14.35 11.52 20.14
CA LYS A 370 15.24 11.12 21.24
C LYS A 370 16.16 12.26 21.70
N PHE A 371 16.57 13.14 20.80
CA PHE A 371 17.38 14.32 21.13
C PHE A 371 16.57 15.33 21.96
N PHE A 372 15.33 15.63 21.57
CA PHE A 372 14.45 16.52 22.34
C PHE A 372 14.00 15.95 23.69
N GLN A 373 14.03 14.62 23.86
CA GLN A 373 13.79 13.95 25.14
C GLN A 373 14.95 14.06 26.14
N ARG A 374 16.13 14.57 25.74
CA ARG A 374 17.27 14.77 26.64
C ARG A 374 17.20 16.14 27.32
N ALA A 375 17.73 16.23 28.54
CA ALA A 375 17.95 17.53 29.20
C ALA A 375 19.01 18.34 28.44
N PRO A 376 18.86 19.68 28.26
CA PRO A 376 17.83 20.55 28.84
C PRO A 376 16.52 20.68 28.01
N PHE A 377 16.44 20.09 26.82
CA PHE A 377 15.27 20.28 25.95
C PHE A 377 13.99 19.69 26.52
N ALA A 378 14.08 18.53 27.18
CA ALA A 378 12.92 17.91 27.84
C ALA A 378 12.35 18.77 28.98
N SER A 379 13.22 19.43 29.77
CA SER A 379 12.77 20.33 30.84
C SER A 379 12.19 21.63 30.28
N MET A 380 12.76 22.15 29.18
CA MET A 380 12.18 23.28 28.46
C MET A 380 10.81 22.95 27.87
N GLU A 381 10.65 21.78 27.27
CA GLU A 381 9.35 21.34 26.72
C GLU A 381 8.31 21.12 27.83
N ALA A 382 8.69 20.54 28.97
CA ALA A 382 7.81 20.39 30.13
C ALA A 382 7.36 21.74 30.73
N SER A 383 8.18 22.79 30.62
CA SER A 383 7.84 24.13 31.08
C SER A 383 6.97 24.93 30.08
N MET A 384 6.78 24.41 28.87
CA MET A 384 6.10 25.10 27.78
C MET A 384 4.59 24.80 27.77
N PRO A 385 3.72 25.78 27.49
CA PRO A 385 2.29 25.51 27.28
C PRO A 385 2.08 24.53 26.12
N GLU A 386 1.15 23.59 26.27
CA GLU A 386 0.82 22.59 25.25
C GLU A 386 0.51 23.21 23.87
N ALA A 387 -0.16 24.36 23.87
CA ALA A 387 -0.45 25.11 22.66
C ALA A 387 0.82 25.57 21.92
N MET A 388 1.86 25.98 22.65
CA MET A 388 3.13 26.39 22.04
C MET A 388 3.94 25.17 21.57
N SER A 389 3.99 24.09 22.36
CA SER A 389 4.61 22.83 21.92
C SER A 389 3.97 22.31 20.63
N ARG A 390 2.64 22.35 20.55
CA ARG A 390 1.89 21.98 19.34
C ARG A 390 2.25 22.83 18.13
N ARG A 391 2.40 24.15 18.30
CA ARG A 391 2.80 25.09 17.24
C ARG A 391 4.20 24.74 16.73
N ILE A 392 5.17 24.59 17.61
CA ILE A 392 6.55 24.23 17.26
C ILE A 392 6.59 22.88 16.52
N ARG A 393 5.96 21.85 17.08
CA ARG A 393 5.85 20.53 16.42
C ARG A 393 5.14 20.60 15.07
N GLY A 394 4.23 21.56 14.87
CA GLY A 394 3.57 21.79 13.57
C GLY A 394 4.51 22.33 12.50
N ILE A 395 5.49 23.16 12.87
CA ILE A 395 6.52 23.68 11.94
C ILE A 395 7.38 22.52 11.44
N PHE A 396 7.86 21.68 12.37
CA PHE A 396 8.62 20.47 12.03
C PHE A 396 7.78 19.46 11.23
N GLY A 397 6.51 19.26 11.59
CA GLY A 397 5.60 18.41 10.82
C GLY A 397 5.40 18.90 9.38
N ALA A 398 5.35 20.22 9.16
CA ALA A 398 5.26 20.77 7.82
C ALA A 398 6.55 20.58 6.99
N ALA A 399 7.72 20.61 7.64
CA ALA A 399 8.99 20.27 6.99
C ALA A 399 9.04 18.77 6.63
N ASN A 400 8.67 17.90 7.57
CA ASN A 400 8.62 16.46 7.37
C ASN A 400 7.65 16.09 6.25
N PHE A 401 6.48 16.74 6.19
CA PHE A 401 5.52 16.56 5.11
C PHE A 401 6.13 16.80 3.72
N TRP A 402 6.90 17.88 3.55
CA TRP A 402 7.57 18.15 2.27
C TRP A 402 8.72 17.19 1.99
N ALA A 403 9.44 16.72 3.01
CA ALA A 403 10.42 15.64 2.83
C ALA A 403 9.76 14.35 2.35
N ILE A 404 8.63 13.96 2.95
CA ILE A 404 7.79 12.82 2.52
C ILE A 404 7.35 12.99 1.07
N ILE A 405 6.88 14.18 0.69
CA ILE A 405 6.48 14.48 -0.69
C ILE A 405 7.66 14.28 -1.66
N LEU A 406 8.80 14.90 -1.38
CA LEU A 406 9.97 14.84 -2.26
C LEU A 406 10.49 13.41 -2.41
N TYR A 407 10.53 12.65 -1.31
CA TYR A 407 11.02 11.28 -1.33
C TYR A 407 10.09 10.34 -2.08
N ASN A 408 8.77 10.52 -2.02
CA ASN A 408 7.83 9.65 -2.73
C ASN A 408 7.67 10.03 -4.21
N ILE A 409 7.72 11.32 -4.56
CA ILE A 409 7.67 11.75 -5.96
C ILE A 409 8.84 11.20 -6.79
N LEU A 410 10.01 11.04 -6.16
CA LEU A 410 11.15 10.36 -6.76
C LEU A 410 10.77 8.99 -7.32
N ALA A 411 10.04 8.18 -6.53
CA ALA A 411 9.60 6.85 -6.92
C ALA A 411 8.44 6.86 -7.94
N LEU A 412 7.55 7.85 -7.84
CA LEU A 412 6.39 7.96 -8.72
C LEU A 412 6.72 8.49 -10.13
N ASN A 413 7.73 9.35 -10.24
CA ASN A 413 8.05 10.05 -11.48
C ASN A 413 9.48 9.77 -11.92
N SER A 414 10.42 10.62 -11.49
CA SER A 414 11.83 10.51 -11.84
C SER A 414 12.70 11.27 -10.86
N LEU A 415 13.98 10.88 -10.78
CA LEU A 415 14.99 11.59 -10.01
C LEU A 415 15.13 13.04 -10.45
N ASP A 416 15.15 13.29 -11.76
CA ASP A 416 15.28 14.64 -12.30
C ASP A 416 14.11 15.55 -11.91
N PHE A 417 12.88 15.02 -11.92
CA PHE A 417 11.70 15.78 -11.51
C PHE A 417 11.75 16.09 -10.01
N ALA A 418 12.08 15.10 -9.16
CA ALA A 418 12.22 15.31 -7.73
C ALA A 418 13.31 16.35 -7.39
N LEU A 419 14.47 16.29 -8.05
CA LEU A 419 15.55 17.26 -7.88
C LEU A 419 15.16 18.66 -8.35
N LEU A 420 14.41 18.77 -9.45
CA LEU A 420 13.89 20.06 -9.94
C LEU A 420 12.93 20.71 -8.91
N VAL A 421 12.01 19.92 -8.37
CA VAL A 421 11.06 20.37 -7.34
C VAL A 421 11.83 20.79 -6.07
N ALA A 422 12.75 19.95 -5.59
CA ALA A 422 13.56 20.25 -4.41
C ALA A 422 14.39 21.54 -4.59
N LYS A 423 15.10 21.68 -5.71
CA LYS A 423 15.91 22.86 -6.01
C LYS A 423 15.05 24.12 -6.05
N ARG A 424 13.86 24.06 -6.66
CA ARG A 424 13.00 25.24 -6.78
C ARG A 424 12.32 25.63 -5.49
N ILE A 425 11.77 24.66 -4.75
CA ILE A 425 11.05 24.94 -3.51
C ILE A 425 12.02 25.29 -2.38
N ILE A 426 13.19 24.67 -2.28
CA ILE A 426 14.11 24.85 -1.14
C ILE A 426 15.14 25.94 -1.39
N LEU A 427 15.72 26.01 -2.60
CA LEU A 427 16.88 26.88 -2.87
C LEU A 427 16.49 28.14 -3.65
N THR A 428 15.91 28.02 -4.84
CA THR A 428 15.72 29.20 -5.73
C THR A 428 14.47 30.01 -5.42
N GLY A 429 13.42 29.39 -4.88
CA GLY A 429 12.19 30.06 -4.47
C GLY A 429 12.25 30.67 -3.06
N PHE A 430 13.38 30.53 -2.37
CA PHE A 430 13.56 31.09 -1.03
C PHE A 430 13.80 32.61 -1.13
N PRO A 431 13.17 33.44 -0.26
CA PRO A 431 12.31 33.05 0.86
C PRO A 431 10.81 33.01 0.51
N THR A 432 10.36 33.72 -0.53
CA THR A 432 8.93 34.02 -0.72
C THR A 432 8.11 32.79 -1.04
N SER A 433 8.47 32.02 -2.08
CA SER A 433 7.75 30.80 -2.46
C SER A 433 7.87 29.74 -1.37
N THR A 434 9.07 29.54 -0.81
CA THR A 434 9.34 28.54 0.22
C THR A 434 8.53 28.78 1.48
N LEU A 435 8.58 29.99 2.05
CA LEU A 435 7.87 30.31 3.29
C LEU A 435 6.36 30.27 3.10
N SER A 436 5.87 30.67 1.92
CA SER A 436 4.43 30.65 1.67
C SER A 436 3.88 29.23 1.52
N ILE A 437 4.60 28.36 0.79
CA ILE A 437 4.29 26.94 0.72
C ILE A 437 4.32 26.30 2.12
N TRP A 438 5.37 26.59 2.89
CA TRP A 438 5.53 26.05 4.24
C TRP A 438 4.44 26.55 5.19
N PHE A 439 4.00 27.81 5.07
CA PHE A 439 2.89 28.37 5.84
C PHE A 439 1.57 27.66 5.54
N ILE A 440 1.26 27.40 4.27
CA ILE A 440 0.05 26.65 3.89
C ILE A 440 0.10 25.24 4.47
N THR A 441 1.23 24.55 4.33
CA THR A 441 1.40 23.21 4.89
C THR A 441 1.31 23.23 6.42
N TYR A 442 1.89 24.23 7.08
CA TYR A 442 1.76 24.41 8.52
C TYR A 442 0.31 24.54 8.95
N CYS A 443 -0.49 25.34 8.24
CA CYS A 443 -1.93 25.45 8.51
C CYS A 443 -2.64 24.09 8.34
N GLY A 444 -2.31 23.35 7.28
CA GLY A 444 -2.81 21.99 7.06
C GLY A 444 -2.47 21.03 8.21
N VAL A 445 -1.21 21.01 8.65
CA VAL A 445 -0.75 20.21 9.80
C VAL A 445 -1.47 20.61 11.09
N GLN A 446 -1.72 21.90 11.32
CA GLN A 446 -2.48 22.35 12.49
C GLN A 446 -3.93 21.87 12.49
N LEU A 447 -4.57 21.81 11.32
CA LEU A 447 -5.93 21.27 11.16
C LEU A 447 -5.94 19.76 11.44
N ILE A 448 -4.94 19.02 10.94
CA ILE A 448 -4.83 17.58 11.19
C ILE A 448 -4.65 17.30 12.68
N LYS A 449 -3.74 18.02 13.35
CA LYS A 449 -3.52 17.89 14.79
C LYS A 449 -4.74 18.25 15.63
N GLU A 450 -5.55 19.22 15.19
CA GLU A 450 -6.81 19.54 15.86
C GLU A 450 -7.81 18.39 15.73
N ARG A 451 -7.92 17.81 14.54
CA ARG A 451 -8.78 16.65 14.30
C ARG A 451 -8.37 15.45 15.16
N GLU A 452 -7.09 15.14 15.22
CA GLU A 452 -6.55 14.04 16.05
C GLU A 452 -6.86 14.26 17.54
N ARG A 453 -6.75 15.51 18.01
CA ARG A 453 -7.12 15.88 19.38
C ARG A 453 -8.61 15.65 19.66
N LEU A 454 -9.48 16.06 18.75
CA LEU A 454 -10.93 15.87 18.89
C LEU A 454 -11.29 14.37 18.90
N GLN A 455 -10.65 13.58 18.03
CA GLN A 455 -10.84 12.12 17.99
C GLN A 455 -10.41 11.45 19.28
N ALA A 456 -9.25 11.83 19.84
CA ALA A 456 -8.79 11.30 21.13
C ALA A 456 -9.77 11.61 22.27
N ILE A 457 -10.37 12.81 22.28
CA ILE A 457 -11.38 13.19 23.29
C ILE A 457 -12.67 12.38 23.12
N GLU A 458 -13.10 12.11 21.87
CA GLU A 458 -14.26 11.26 21.60
C GLU A 458 -14.04 9.81 22.04
N GLU A 459 -12.84 9.27 21.78
CA GLU A 459 -12.45 7.92 22.21
C GLU A 459 -12.43 7.81 23.75
N GLU A 460 -11.83 8.77 24.45
CA GLU A 460 -11.82 8.81 25.92
C GLU A 460 -13.22 8.89 26.53
N LYS A 461 -14.15 9.62 25.89
CA LYS A 461 -15.55 9.69 26.33
C LYS A 461 -16.28 8.36 26.11
N GLY A 462 -16.11 7.78 24.92
CA GLY A 462 -16.73 6.50 24.58
C GLY A 462 -16.21 5.32 25.43
N ASP A 463 -14.96 5.38 25.88
CA ASP A 463 -14.42 4.37 26.79
C ASP A 463 -14.98 4.54 28.20
N LYS A 464 -15.11 5.77 28.71
CA LYS A 464 -15.78 6.05 29.99
C LYS A 464 -17.23 5.56 30.00
N GLU A 465 -17.99 5.82 28.93
CA GLU A 465 -19.37 5.36 28.78
C GLU A 465 -19.52 3.82 28.68
N LYS A 466 -18.45 3.07 28.35
CA LYS A 466 -18.46 1.59 28.37
C LYS A 466 -18.01 1.00 29.70
N THR A 467 -17.39 1.80 30.56
CA THR A 467 -16.92 1.35 31.88
C THR A 467 -17.92 1.65 33.00
N GLU A 468 -18.88 2.54 32.75
CA GLU A 468 -20.11 2.75 33.54
C GLU A 468 -21.25 1.86 33.01
#